data_AF-A0A0N4UTZ8-F1
#
_entry.id   AF-A0A0N4UTZ8-F1
#
_cell.length_a   1.000
_cell.length_b   1.000
_cell.length_c   1.000
_cell.angle_alpha   90.00
_cell.angle_beta   90.00
_cell.angle_gamma   90.00
#
_symmetry.space_group_name_H-M   'P 1'
#
loop_
_entity.id
_entity.type
_entity.pdbx_description
1 polymer ?
#
loop_
_entity_poly.entity_id
_entity_poly.type
_entity_poly.pdbx_seq_one_letter_code
_entity_poly.pdbx_strand_id
1 'polypeptide(L)'
;IVQEYRVRKAPHIFVKEENLLKYIAYVLGITITGLTVWTLATQSNEVQNEAWPQCAAQPWSLTWYAFEVLLLMIGLRLCVKGRHCGGTEKWRFLAVFCIEVFITLFINLLRYVIRHTARSDVQMILVFLHLHLTTTPNLIIIFAPKFVAVS
;
A
#
# COMPACT_ATOMS: atom_id res chain seq x y z
N ILE A 1 43.25 18.62 31.18
CA ILE A 1 42.85 19.03 29.82
C ILE A 1 41.92 17.94 29.28
N VAL A 2 40.61 18.08 29.51
CA VAL A 2 39.62 17.10 29.04
C VAL A 2 39.07 17.63 27.71
N GLN A 3 39.44 16.96 26.61
CA GLN A 3 38.98 17.30 25.26
C GLN A 3 37.52 16.86 25.13
N GLU A 4 36.62 17.84 25.14
CA GLU A 4 35.19 17.63 24.96
C GLU A 4 34.91 17.19 23.52
N TYR A 5 34.50 15.93 23.36
CA TYR A 5 34.18 15.33 22.07
C TYR A 5 32.88 15.96 21.53
N ARG A 6 32.99 17.12 20.89
CA ARG A 6 31.87 17.84 20.28
C ARG A 6 31.45 17.12 18.99
N VAL A 7 30.59 16.11 19.14
CA VAL A 7 29.96 15.39 18.02
C VAL A 7 29.31 16.41 17.08
N ARG A 8 29.74 16.48 15.82
CA ARG A 8 29.06 17.29 14.79
C ARG A 8 27.61 16.81 14.74
N LYS A 9 26.69 17.61 15.28
CA LYS A 9 25.26 17.44 15.02
C LYS A 9 25.12 17.55 13.50
N ALA A 10 24.75 16.44 12.86
CA ALA A 10 24.46 16.43 11.43
C ALA A 10 23.44 17.55 11.15
N PRO A 11 23.63 18.38 10.10
CA PRO A 11 22.67 19.41 9.78
C PRO A 11 21.29 18.75 9.65
N HIS A 12 20.30 19.30 10.34
CA HIS A 12 18.93 18.85 10.24
C HIS A 12 18.46 19.18 8.82
N ILE A 13 18.57 18.21 7.91
CA ILE A 13 18.07 18.33 6.55
C ILE A 13 16.54 18.33 6.68
N PHE A 14 15.98 19.51 6.85
CA PHE A 14 14.54 19.73 6.86
C PHE A 14 14.04 19.36 5.46
N VAL A 15 13.49 18.16 5.34
CA VAL A 15 12.85 17.70 4.11
C VAL A 15 11.61 18.56 3.93
N LYS A 16 11.68 19.50 2.98
CA LYS A 16 10.56 20.37 2.63
C LYS A 16 9.34 19.51 2.31
N GLU A 17 8.21 19.78 2.96
CA GLU A 17 6.94 19.04 2.78
C GLU A 17 6.50 19.02 1.31
N GLU A 18 6.80 20.10 0.59
CA GLU A 18 6.58 20.22 -0.86
C GLU A 18 7.29 19.13 -1.68
N ASN A 19 8.46 18.66 -1.23
CA ASN A 19 9.19 17.60 -1.92
C ASN A 19 8.49 16.26 -1.69
N LEU A 20 7.99 15.98 -0.48
CA LEU A 20 7.24 14.76 -0.19
C LEU A 20 5.97 14.67 -1.05
N LEU A 21 5.21 15.77 -1.15
CA LEU A 21 4.01 15.83 -1.96
C LEU A 21 4.31 15.60 -3.45
N LYS A 22 5.43 16.14 -3.96
CA LYS A 22 5.89 15.89 -5.34
C LYS A 22 6.19 14.42 -5.58
N TYR A 23 6.81 13.71 -4.64
CA TYR A 23 7.06 12.28 -4.78
C TYR A 23 5.77 11.46 -4.82
N ILE A 24 4.80 11.77 -3.96
CA ILE A 24 3.49 11.09 -3.97
C ILE A 24 2.75 11.35 -5.29
N ALA A 25 2.73 12.61 -5.76
CA ALA A 25 2.14 12.96 -7.04
C ALA A 25 2.82 12.25 -8.21
N TYR A 26 4.14 12.09 -8.19
CA TYR A 26 4.88 11.35 -9.21
C TYR A 26 4.49 9.88 -9.24
N VAL A 27 4.42 9.22 -8.08
CA VAL A 27 3.99 7.81 -7.98
C VAL A 27 2.55 7.66 -8.49
N LEU A 28 1.63 8.54 -8.08
CA LEU A 28 0.24 8.53 -8.55
C LEU A 28 0.15 8.76 -10.07
N GLY A 29 0.96 9.66 -10.63
CA GLY A 29 1.01 9.89 -12.07
C GLY A 29 1.45 8.65 -12.84
N ILE A 30 2.48 7.94 -12.35
CA ILE A 30 2.92 6.66 -12.93
C ILE A 30 1.80 5.61 -12.84
N THR A 31 1.09 5.54 -11.71
CA THR A 31 0.05 4.52 -11.56
C THR A 31 -1.12 4.76 -12.50
N ILE A 32 -1.59 6.00 -12.58
CA ILE A 32 -2.68 6.40 -13.47
C ILE A 32 -2.30 6.18 -14.93
N THR A 33 -1.11 6.61 -15.35
CA THR A 33 -0.66 6.44 -16.74
C THR A 33 -0.50 4.96 -17.12
N GLY A 34 0.03 4.13 -16.22
CA GLY A 34 0.07 2.68 -16.45
C GLY A 34 -1.32 2.07 -16.62
N LEU A 35 -2.28 2.47 -15.78
CA LEU A 35 -3.66 2.00 -15.88
C LEU A 35 -4.33 2.46 -17.17
N THR A 36 -4.21 3.74 -17.53
CA THR A 36 -4.84 4.30 -18.73
C THR A 36 -4.27 3.71 -20.00
N VAL A 37 -2.94 3.57 -20.10
CA VAL A 37 -2.29 2.94 -21.27
C VAL A 37 -2.80 1.51 -21.45
N TRP A 38 -2.89 0.73 -20.36
CA TRP A 38 -3.40 -0.63 -20.46
C TRP A 38 -4.88 -0.67 -20.84
N THR A 39 -5.72 0.12 -20.19
CA THR A 39 -7.15 0.19 -20.49
C THR A 39 -7.42 0.58 -21.94
N LEU A 40 -6.62 1.48 -22.53
CA LEU A 40 -6.74 1.86 -23.93
C LEU A 40 -6.17 0.80 -24.89
N ALA A 41 -5.11 0.10 -24.50
CA ALA A 41 -4.47 -0.92 -25.32
C ALA A 41 -5.24 -2.24 -25.36
N THR A 42 -5.99 -2.57 -24.30
CA THR A 42 -6.76 -3.81 -24.23
C THR A 42 -8.20 -3.61 -24.65
N GLN A 43 -8.58 -4.21 -25.77
CA GLN A 43 -9.98 -4.46 -26.08
C GLN A 43 -10.49 -5.56 -25.13
N SER A 44 -11.55 -5.27 -24.37
CA SER A 44 -12.12 -6.20 -23.40
C SER A 44 -12.69 -7.43 -24.10
N ASN A 45 -11.89 -8.49 -24.19
CA ASN A 45 -12.35 -9.79 -24.66
C ASN A 45 -13.15 -10.44 -23.54
N GLU A 46 -14.42 -10.06 -23.44
CA GLU A 46 -15.38 -10.73 -22.58
C GLU A 46 -15.48 -12.19 -23.05
N VAL A 47 -15.33 -13.16 -22.16
CA VAL A 47 -15.63 -14.56 -22.49
C VAL A 47 -17.16 -14.68 -22.50
N GLN A 48 -17.78 -14.34 -23.63
CA GLN A 48 -19.23 -14.23 -23.80
C GLN A 48 -19.97 -15.59 -23.76
N ASN A 49 -19.26 -16.71 -23.63
CA ASN A 49 -19.84 -18.06 -23.76
C ASN A 49 -20.09 -18.79 -22.44
N GLU A 50 -19.94 -18.13 -21.29
CA GLU A 50 -20.29 -18.71 -19.99
C GLU A 50 -21.48 -18.00 -19.36
N ALA A 51 -22.25 -18.71 -18.54
CA ALA A 51 -23.40 -18.15 -17.81
C ALA A 51 -23.03 -16.96 -16.89
N TRP A 52 -21.73 -16.71 -16.70
CA TRP A 52 -21.15 -15.61 -15.91
C TRP A 52 -19.92 -15.05 -16.63
N PRO A 53 -20.04 -14.05 -17.52
CA PRO A 53 -18.90 -13.50 -18.22
C PRO A 53 -17.98 -12.76 -17.24
N GLN A 54 -16.85 -13.40 -16.90
CA GLN A 54 -15.76 -12.75 -16.16
C GLN A 54 -14.68 -12.32 -17.13
N CYS A 55 -14.06 -11.17 -16.86
CA CYS A 55 -12.83 -10.79 -17.55
C CYS A 55 -11.77 -11.87 -17.29
N ALA A 56 -11.16 -12.39 -18.36
CA ALA A 56 -10.03 -13.31 -18.24
C ALA A 56 -8.92 -12.66 -17.40
N ALA A 57 -8.29 -13.39 -16.47
CA ALA A 57 -7.21 -12.78 -15.71
C ALA A 57 -6.05 -12.47 -16.65
N GLN A 58 -5.72 -11.19 -16.65
CA GLN A 58 -4.65 -10.67 -17.46
C GLN A 58 -3.35 -10.73 -16.65
N PRO A 59 -2.22 -11.03 -17.30
CA PRO A 59 -0.91 -10.99 -16.66
C PRO A 59 -0.58 -9.60 -16.10
N TRP A 60 -1.20 -8.55 -16.65
CA TRP A 60 -1.08 -7.18 -16.15
C TRP A 60 -1.54 -6.99 -14.71
N SER A 61 -2.55 -7.75 -14.26
CA SER A 61 -2.99 -7.71 -12.86
C SER A 61 -1.86 -8.15 -11.91
N LEU A 62 -1.04 -9.13 -12.31
CA LEU A 62 0.09 -9.60 -11.51
C LEU A 62 1.16 -8.51 -11.37
N THR A 63 1.43 -7.75 -12.44
CA THR A 63 2.38 -6.62 -12.40
C THR A 63 1.93 -5.55 -11.41
N TRP A 64 0.63 -5.23 -11.37
CA TRP A 64 0.09 -4.29 -10.39
C TRP A 64 0.22 -4.78 -8.95
N TYR A 65 -0.09 -6.05 -8.70
CA TYR A 65 0.10 -6.63 -7.37
C TYR A 65 1.56 -6.60 -6.94
N ALA A 66 2.49 -6.90 -7.84
CA ALA A 66 3.92 -6.80 -7.55
C ALA A 66 4.34 -5.34 -7.24
N PHE A 67 3.82 -4.38 -8.01
CA PHE A 67 4.07 -2.96 -7.78
C PHE A 67 3.54 -2.47 -6.42
N GLU A 68 2.33 -2.88 -6.04
CA GLU A 68 1.73 -2.57 -4.74
C GLU A 68 2.59 -3.09 -3.57
N VAL A 69 3.01 -4.37 -3.64
CA VAL A 69 3.89 -4.98 -2.63
C VAL A 69 5.24 -4.27 -2.57
N LEU A 70 5.83 -3.90 -3.72
CA LEU A 70 7.08 -3.14 -3.76
C LEU A 70 6.95 -1.78 -3.08
N LEU A 71 5.87 -1.04 -3.33
CA LEU A 71 5.61 0.24 -2.67
C LEU A 71 5.49 0.09 -1.15
N LEU A 72 4.75 -0.93 -0.68
CA LEU A 72 4.64 -1.23 0.75
C LEU A 72 6.01 -1.56 1.37
N MET A 73 6.84 -2.35 0.69
CA MET A 73 8.20 -2.69 1.13
C MET A 73 9.13 -1.48 1.17
N ILE A 74 9.02 -0.55 0.22
CA ILE A 74 9.76 0.71 0.23
C ILE A 74 9.31 1.56 1.42
N GLY A 75 8.00 1.67 1.67
CA GLY A 75 7.44 2.34 2.86
C GLY A 75 7.99 1.77 4.16
N LEU A 76 8.01 0.44 4.29
CA LEU A 76 8.58 -0.27 5.43
C LEU A 76 10.08 0.08 5.62
N ARG A 77 10.87 0.06 4.54
CA ARG A 77 12.29 0.44 4.59
C ARG A 77 12.48 1.89 5.02
N LEU A 78 11.62 2.80 4.57
CA LEU A 78 11.66 4.21 4.97
C LEU A 78 11.37 4.37 6.47
N CYS A 79 10.39 3.65 7.00
CA CYS A 79 10.08 3.65 8.44
C CYS A 79 11.24 3.11 9.29
N VAL A 80 11.87 2.01 8.89
CA VAL A 80 13.02 1.42 9.61
C VAL A 80 14.23 2.36 9.57
N LYS A 81 14.49 3.00 8.43
CA LYS A 81 15.64 3.90 8.26
C LYS A 81 15.41 5.27 8.91
N GLY A 82 14.16 5.67 9.12
CA GLY A 82 13.77 6.91 9.77
C GLY A 82 14.21 6.96 11.22
N ARG A 83 15.41 7.50 11.49
CA ARG A 83 15.96 7.56 12.87
C ARG A 83 15.24 8.55 13.79
N HIS A 84 14.41 9.47 13.26
CA HIS A 84 13.92 10.63 14.02
C HIS A 84 12.54 10.50 14.70
N CYS A 85 11.74 9.47 14.45
CA CYS A 85 10.46 9.32 15.16
C CYS A 85 10.66 8.75 16.58
N GLY A 86 9.78 9.11 17.52
CA GLY A 86 9.76 8.49 18.86
C GLY A 86 9.60 6.97 18.78
N GLY A 87 10.13 6.23 19.75
CA GLY A 87 10.10 4.76 19.75
C GLY A 87 8.67 4.20 19.57
N THR A 88 7.71 4.72 20.35
CA THR A 88 6.30 4.27 20.31
C THR A 88 5.62 4.55 18.97
N GLU A 89 5.89 5.69 18.35
CA GLU A 89 5.29 6.05 17.05
C GLU A 89 5.84 5.17 15.92
N LYS A 90 7.15 4.88 15.95
CA LYS A 90 7.79 3.97 14.99
C LYS A 90 7.16 2.58 15.00
N TRP A 91 6.94 2.01 16.18
CA TRP A 91 6.32 0.68 16.31
C TRP A 91 4.88 0.65 15.81
N ARG A 92 4.13 1.75 15.98
CA ARG A 92 2.78 1.88 15.42
C ARG A 92 2.79 1.87 13.89
N PHE A 93 3.61 2.73 13.27
CA PHE A 93 3.72 2.76 11.81
C PHE A 93 4.22 1.42 11.25
N LEU A 94 5.19 0.78 11.92
CA LEU A 94 5.67 -0.54 11.54
C LEU A 94 4.54 -1.59 11.59
N ALA A 95 3.74 -1.60 12.65
CA ALA A 95 2.61 -2.50 12.79
C ALA A 95 1.57 -2.31 11.68
N VAL A 96 1.27 -1.06 11.31
CA VAL A 96 0.39 -0.73 10.17
C VAL A 96 0.91 -1.38 8.89
N PHE A 97 2.16 -1.11 8.51
CA PHE A 97 2.74 -1.69 7.29
C PHE A 97 2.80 -3.22 7.32
N CYS A 98 3.09 -3.83 8.48
CA CYS A 98 3.10 -5.28 8.62
C CYS A 98 1.70 -5.90 8.45
N ILE A 99 0.67 -5.29 9.06
CA ILE A 99 -0.72 -5.74 8.94
C ILE A 99 -1.18 -5.62 7.48
N GLU A 100 -0.87 -4.50 6.84
CA GLU A 100 -1.22 -4.25 5.44
C GLU A 100 -0.60 -5.29 4.49
N VAL A 101 0.71 -5.52 4.61
CA VAL A 101 1.39 -6.55 3.80
C VAL A 101 0.77 -7.93 4.02
N PHE A 102 0.43 -8.27 5.27
CA PHE A 102 -0.20 -9.55 5.58
C PHE A 102 -1.59 -9.67 4.95
N ILE A 103 -2.44 -8.65 5.08
CA ILE A 103 -3.80 -8.66 4.53
C ILE A 103 -3.77 -8.72 3.00
N THR A 104 -2.97 -7.87 2.35
CA THR A 104 -2.84 -7.83 0.89
C THR A 104 -2.36 -9.18 0.36
N LEU A 105 -1.35 -9.78 0.99
CA LEU A 105 -0.83 -11.10 0.59
C LEU A 105 -1.88 -12.20 0.78
N PHE A 106 -2.53 -12.22 1.95
CA PHE A 106 -3.54 -13.22 2.29
C PHE A 106 -4.73 -13.18 1.32
N ILE A 107 -5.29 -12.00 1.06
CA ILE A 107 -6.41 -11.84 0.14
C ILE A 107 -5.99 -12.17 -1.29
N ASN A 108 -4.80 -11.76 -1.74
CA ASN A 108 -4.36 -12.05 -3.10
C ASN A 108 -4.15 -13.56 -3.31
N LEU A 109 -3.58 -14.26 -2.32
CA LEU A 109 -3.49 -15.71 -2.32
C LEU A 109 -4.87 -16.36 -2.34
N LEU A 110 -5.79 -15.85 -1.51
CA LEU A 110 -7.16 -16.35 -1.44
C LEU A 110 -7.88 -16.19 -2.78
N ARG A 111 -7.76 -15.03 -3.43
CA ARG A 111 -8.28 -14.78 -4.78
C ARG A 111 -7.68 -15.73 -5.81
N TYR A 112 -6.38 -15.99 -5.73
CA TYR A 112 -5.70 -16.92 -6.63
C TYR A 112 -6.27 -18.35 -6.53
N VAL A 113 -6.46 -18.85 -5.31
CA VAL A 113 -7.02 -20.20 -5.07
C VAL A 113 -8.49 -20.28 -5.48
N ILE A 114 -9.28 -19.28 -5.10
CA ILE A 114 -10.73 -19.22 -5.32
C ILE A 114 -11.07 -19.00 -6.80
N ARG A 115 -10.16 -18.42 -7.59
CA ARG A 115 -10.37 -18.14 -9.02
C ARG A 115 -10.83 -19.35 -9.84
N HIS A 116 -10.40 -20.56 -9.50
CA HIS A 116 -10.74 -21.77 -10.26
C HIS A 116 -12.12 -22.35 -9.93
N THR A 117 -12.73 -21.97 -8.80
CA THR A 117 -13.90 -22.69 -8.26
C THR A 117 -15.10 -21.77 -8.00
N ALA A 118 -14.92 -20.45 -8.05
CA ALA A 118 -15.80 -19.54 -7.35
C ALA A 118 -16.77 -18.74 -8.22
N ARG A 119 -18.02 -18.70 -7.75
CA ARG A 119 -19.12 -17.87 -8.24
C ARG A 119 -18.81 -16.36 -8.05
N SER A 120 -19.31 -15.52 -8.96
CA SER A 120 -19.12 -14.05 -8.95
C SER A 120 -19.36 -13.39 -7.57
N ASP A 121 -20.38 -13.84 -6.84
CA ASP A 121 -20.79 -13.25 -5.56
C ASP A 121 -19.69 -13.30 -4.49
N VAL A 122 -18.96 -14.42 -4.40
CA VAL A 122 -17.91 -14.56 -3.38
C VAL A 122 -16.68 -13.73 -3.72
N GLN A 123 -16.42 -13.47 -5.01
CA GLN A 123 -15.33 -12.58 -5.41
C GLN A 123 -15.64 -11.12 -5.01
N MET A 124 -16.88 -10.68 -5.18
CA MET A 124 -17.32 -9.35 -4.76
C MET A 124 -17.21 -9.16 -3.25
N ILE A 125 -17.69 -10.13 -2.46
CA ILE A 125 -17.60 -10.09 -0.99
C ILE A 125 -16.14 -10.03 -0.54
N LEU A 126 -15.24 -10.79 -1.17
CA LEU A 126 -13.81 -10.77 -0.86
C LEU A 126 -13.17 -9.41 -1.17
N VAL A 127 -13.56 -8.74 -2.26
CA VAL A 127 -13.07 -7.38 -2.56
C VAL A 127 -13.55 -6.39 -1.52
N PHE A 128 -14.82 -6.46 -1.13
CA PHE A 128 -15.38 -5.59 -0.11
C PHE A 128 -14.70 -5.78 1.25
N LEU A 129 -14.54 -7.04 1.67
CA LEU A 129 -13.87 -7.38 2.91
C LEU A 129 -12.41 -6.91 2.90
N HIS A 130 -11.70 -7.11 1.79
CA HIS A 130 -10.32 -6.64 1.64
C HIS A 130 -10.22 -5.13 1.84
N LEU A 131 -11.05 -4.34 1.15
CA LEU A 131 -11.05 -2.89 1.23
C LEU A 131 -11.31 -2.40 2.67
N HIS A 132 -12.25 -3.04 3.36
CA HIS A 132 -12.58 -2.67 4.73
C HIS A 132 -11.45 -3.04 5.71
N LEU A 133 -10.87 -4.24 5.56
CA LEU A 133 -9.79 -4.74 6.40
C LEU A 133 -8.48 -3.97 6.22
N THR A 134 -8.21 -3.38 5.06
CA THR A 134 -7.03 -2.51 4.88
C THR A 134 -7.29 -1.10 5.40
N THR A 135 -8.42 -0.50 5.01
CA THR A 135 -8.65 0.93 5.24
C THR A 135 -8.98 1.25 6.69
N THR A 136 -9.82 0.45 7.35
CA THR A 136 -10.28 0.77 8.71
C THR A 136 -9.19 0.70 9.77
N PRO A 137 -8.35 -0.35 9.89
CA PRO A 137 -7.29 -0.37 10.90
C PRO A 137 -6.23 0.69 10.62
N ASN A 138 -5.89 0.96 9.36
CA ASN A 138 -4.94 2.02 8.99
C ASN A 138 -5.39 3.38 9.54
N LEU A 139 -6.66 3.74 9.29
CA LEU A 139 -7.22 5.00 9.78
C LEU A 139 -7.23 5.07 11.31
N ILE A 140 -7.68 4.00 11.97
CA ILE A 140 -7.75 3.95 13.44
C ILE A 140 -6.35 4.12 14.04
N ILE A 141 -5.36 3.36 13.59
CA ILE A 141 -4.01 3.39 14.18
C ILE A 141 -3.31 4.73 13.94
N ILE A 142 -3.51 5.35 12.77
CA ILE A 142 -2.87 6.63 12.42
C ILE A 142 -3.55 7.82 13.12
N PHE A 143 -4.89 7.86 13.14
CA PHE A 143 -5.64 9.03 13.61
C PHE A 143 -6.04 8.98 15.09
N ALA A 144 -6.29 7.80 15.67
CA ALA A 144 -6.71 7.68 17.07
C ALA A 144 -5.85 8.47 18.08
N PRO A 145 -4.50 8.44 18.04
CA PRO A 145 -3.71 9.18 19.03
C PRO A 145 -3.83 10.71 18.87
N LYS A 146 -4.14 11.21 17.67
CA LYS A 146 -4.34 12.65 17.46
C LYS A 146 -5.66 13.12 18.08
N PHE A 147 -6.70 12.30 18.02
CA PHE A 147 -7.98 12.61 18.64
C PHE A 147 -7.89 12.59 20.17
N VAL A 148 -7.22 11.58 20.75
CA VAL A 148 -7.03 11.46 22.21
C VAL A 148 -6.15 12.57 22.77
N ALA A 149 -5.24 13.14 21.98
CA ALA A 149 -4.39 14.26 22.41
C ALA A 149 -5.08 15.63 22.33
N VAL A 150 -6.19 15.75 21.59
CA VAL A 150 -6.97 16.99 21.44
C VAL A 150 -8.17 17.04 22.38
N SER A 151 -8.66 15.88 22.84
CA SER A 151 -9.68 15.73 23.89
C SER A 151 -9.07 15.83 25.29
#